data_AF-A0AA97GN81-F1
#
_entry.id   AF-A0AA97GN81-F1
#
_cell.length_a   1.000
_cell.length_b   1.000
_cell.length_c   1.000
_cell.angle_alpha   90.00
_cell.angle_beta   90.00
_cell.angle_gamma   90.00
#
_symmetry.space_group_name_H-M   'P 1'
#
loop_
_entity.id
_entity.type
_entity.pdbx_description
1 polymer ?
#
loop_
_entity_poly.entity_id
_entity_poly.type
_entity_poly.pdbx_seq_one_letter_code
_entity_poly.pdbx_strand_id
1 'polypeptide(L)'
;MKWLLVVLVFILSGYDSYSYSENFLQSSDVKPPSYRMLAFSTNNMKHEEEKNFFQSMTPIETAEKFYLLKNKVDEGDAKTHYLLFLLYFDDSTCSEKSLVNLKRIADENCLIGLEYLNKAVMIDPNFQLGLYRLAYFNNHGVGVEIDLEQSIKYWERLIETKGYYRLLALEAASEIYFYEFGKIDKAKEYLTICANEGGEICQFKLGDWDNKIKLRPYILEAKQRANSPST
;
A
#
# COMPACT_ATOMS: atom_id res chain seq x y z
N MET A 1 36.24 -4.19 63.66
CA MET A 1 36.71 -2.85 63.25
C MET A 1 36.90 -2.89 61.74
N LYS A 2 35.90 -2.60 60.91
CA LYS A 2 35.51 -1.26 60.42
C LYS A 2 36.70 -0.33 60.23
N TRP A 3 37.19 -0.21 59.00
CA TRP A 3 37.57 1.06 58.39
C TRP A 3 37.13 1.06 56.93
N LEU A 4 36.21 1.99 56.64
CA LEU A 4 35.78 2.38 55.30
C LEU A 4 36.95 3.08 54.60
N LEU A 5 37.08 2.87 53.29
CA LEU A 5 37.81 3.78 52.42
C LEU A 5 36.83 4.26 51.35
N VAL A 6 36.44 5.53 51.49
CA VAL A 6 35.55 6.26 50.60
C VAL A 6 36.41 6.94 49.53
N VAL A 7 36.16 6.50 48.29
CA VAL A 7 36.14 7.18 46.98
C VAL A 7 36.89 8.52 46.82
N LEU A 8 37.69 8.57 45.75
CA LEU A 8 37.79 9.74 44.86
C LEU A 8 38.21 9.25 43.47
N VAL A 9 37.23 8.97 42.60
CA VAL A 9 37.46 8.86 41.15
C VAL A 9 36.88 10.11 40.52
N PHE A 10 37.75 10.83 39.82
CA PHE A 10 37.46 12.07 39.12
C PHE A 10 36.36 11.88 38.07
N ILE A 11 35.35 12.75 38.13
CA ILE A 11 34.37 12.97 37.07
C ILE A 11 35.13 13.67 35.93
N LEU A 12 35.47 12.93 34.89
CA LEU A 12 35.73 13.52 33.57
C LEU A 12 34.43 13.44 32.78
N SER A 13 33.86 14.62 32.58
CA SER A 13 32.72 14.92 31.73
C SER A 13 32.84 14.28 30.35
N GLY A 14 31.86 13.45 30.01
CA GLY A 14 31.64 13.00 28.64
C GLY A 14 30.67 11.83 28.59
N TYR A 15 29.49 12.09 28.00
CA TYR A 15 28.44 11.14 27.64
C TYR A 15 27.59 10.56 28.78
N ASP A 16 26.31 10.95 28.79
CA ASP A 16 25.23 10.01 29.10
C ASP A 16 23.94 10.45 28.38
N SER A 17 23.87 10.10 27.10
CA SER A 17 22.61 10.02 26.35
C SER A 17 22.67 8.90 25.30
N TYR A 18 23.29 7.76 25.63
CA TYR A 18 23.35 6.58 24.75
C TYR A 18 23.52 5.25 25.52
N SER A 19 22.93 5.10 26.71
CA SER A 19 22.97 3.82 27.45
C SER A 19 21.63 3.07 27.52
N TYR A 20 20.61 3.51 26.74
CA TYR A 20 19.30 2.85 26.68
C TYR A 20 19.04 2.05 25.39
N SER A 21 20.07 1.54 24.70
CA SER A 21 19.84 0.82 23.43
C SER A 21 20.58 -0.52 23.25
N GLU A 22 21.62 -0.86 24.00
CA GLU A 22 22.36 -2.09 23.69
C GLU A 22 21.66 -3.38 24.16
N ASN A 23 20.92 -3.33 25.27
CA ASN A 23 20.30 -4.53 25.84
C ASN A 23 18.96 -4.93 25.18
N PHE A 24 18.35 -4.06 24.36
CA PHE A 24 17.12 -4.38 23.62
C PHE A 24 17.41 -4.83 22.18
N LEU A 25 18.57 -4.47 21.63
CA LEU A 25 18.99 -4.83 20.26
C LEU A 25 19.64 -6.22 20.17
N GLN A 26 20.01 -6.84 21.29
CA GLN A 26 20.75 -8.10 21.28
C GLN A 26 19.90 -9.37 21.10
N SER A 27 18.57 -9.28 21.04
CA SER A 27 17.69 -10.47 21.04
C SER A 27 16.71 -10.58 19.88
N SER A 28 16.76 -9.69 18.87
CA SER A 28 15.82 -9.75 17.74
C SER A 28 16.56 -9.70 16.40
N ASP A 29 16.30 -10.67 15.53
CA ASP A 29 16.70 -10.69 14.10
C ASP A 29 16.02 -9.56 13.28
N VAL A 30 15.57 -8.48 13.92
CA VAL A 30 14.81 -7.39 13.31
C VAL A 30 15.79 -6.33 12.81
N LYS A 31 15.87 -6.20 11.47
CA LYS A 31 16.62 -5.14 10.81
C LYS A 31 16.17 -3.75 11.31
N PRO A 32 17.11 -2.82 11.60
CA PRO A 32 16.75 -1.48 12.04
C PRO A 32 15.97 -0.73 10.95
N PRO A 33 15.05 0.18 11.33
CA PRO A 33 14.34 1.01 10.35
C PRO A 33 15.32 1.96 9.64
N SER A 34 15.07 2.20 8.35
CA SER A 34 15.83 3.21 7.62
C SER A 34 15.40 4.63 7.99
N TYR A 35 16.23 5.61 7.66
CA TYR A 35 15.84 7.03 7.79
C TYR A 35 14.58 7.36 6.99
N ARG A 36 14.34 6.71 5.84
CA ARG A 36 13.15 6.94 5.03
C ARG A 36 11.88 6.44 5.72
N MET A 37 11.95 5.28 6.37
CA MET A 37 10.85 4.77 7.19
C MET A 37 10.52 5.73 8.34
N LEU A 38 11.54 6.24 9.03
CA LEU A 38 11.35 7.18 10.15
C LEU A 38 10.89 8.57 9.69
N ALA A 39 11.23 8.97 8.47
CA ALA A 39 10.78 10.19 7.82
C ALA A 39 9.45 10.03 7.08
N PHE A 40 8.79 8.87 7.17
CA PHE A 40 7.52 8.62 6.50
C PHE A 40 6.49 9.65 6.97
N SER A 41 5.90 10.34 5.98
CA SER A 41 4.94 11.42 6.20
C SER A 41 3.75 11.27 5.27
N THR A 42 2.60 11.62 5.80
CA THR A 42 1.28 11.44 5.19
C THR A 42 0.76 12.74 4.58
N ASN A 43 1.53 13.82 4.70
CA ASN A 43 1.18 15.17 4.23
C ASN A 43 0.90 15.26 2.72
N ASN A 44 1.34 14.26 1.95
CA ASN A 44 1.15 14.22 0.49
C ASN A 44 -0.04 13.36 0.05
N MET A 45 -0.83 12.80 0.98
CA MET A 45 -1.98 11.97 0.63
C MET A 45 -3.14 12.81 0.10
N LYS A 46 -3.60 12.43 -1.09
CA LYS A 46 -4.57 13.19 -1.86
C LYS A 46 -6.01 12.90 -1.44
N HIS A 47 -6.27 11.69 -0.94
CA HIS A 47 -7.62 11.21 -0.63
C HIS A 47 -7.94 11.35 0.85
N GLU A 48 -9.16 11.78 1.16
CA GLU A 48 -9.59 12.08 2.53
C GLU A 48 -9.64 10.81 3.39
N GLU A 49 -10.00 9.67 2.80
CA GLU A 49 -10.00 8.37 3.44
C GLU A 49 -8.60 7.95 3.90
N GLU A 50 -7.58 8.19 3.06
CA GLU A 50 -6.18 7.98 3.44
C GLU A 50 -5.80 8.94 4.57
N LYS A 51 -6.09 10.25 4.45
CA LYS A 51 -5.79 11.21 5.52
C LYS A 51 -6.42 10.84 6.85
N ASN A 52 -7.70 10.46 6.85
CA ASN A 52 -8.45 10.05 8.04
C ASN A 52 -7.83 8.81 8.69
N PHE A 53 -7.37 7.85 7.88
CA PHE A 53 -6.61 6.72 8.39
C PHE A 53 -5.38 7.20 9.18
N PHE A 54 -4.56 8.09 8.63
CA PHE A 54 -3.32 8.53 9.29
C PHE A 54 -3.52 9.49 10.46
N GLN A 55 -4.54 10.34 10.43
CA GLN A 55 -4.89 11.18 11.57
C GLN A 55 -5.17 10.33 12.83
N SER A 56 -5.63 9.09 12.65
CA SER A 56 -5.88 8.15 13.75
C SER A 56 -4.63 7.39 14.22
N MET A 57 -3.48 7.54 13.56
CA MET A 57 -2.27 6.76 13.84
C MET A 57 -1.19 7.56 14.57
N THR A 58 -0.39 6.85 15.38
CA THR A 58 0.79 7.44 16.03
C THR A 58 1.94 7.53 15.02
N PRO A 59 2.59 8.70 14.83
CA PRO A 59 3.77 8.82 13.96
C PRO A 59 4.95 7.97 14.44
N ILE A 60 5.62 7.29 13.50
CA ILE A 60 6.76 6.39 13.76
C ILE A 60 8.07 7.10 13.43
N GLU A 61 8.39 8.14 14.20
CA GLU A 61 9.52 9.04 13.95
C GLU A 61 10.84 8.62 14.63
N THR A 62 10.81 7.56 15.46
CA THR A 62 11.99 7.04 16.16
C THR A 62 12.11 5.53 16.01
N ALA A 63 13.35 5.02 16.10
CA ALA A 63 13.61 3.59 16.06
C ALA A 63 12.91 2.84 17.21
N GLU A 64 12.83 3.44 18.40
CA GLU A 64 12.10 2.88 19.54
C GLU A 64 10.61 2.68 19.21
N LYS A 65 9.94 3.70 18.66
CA LYS A 65 8.53 3.58 18.24
C LYS A 65 8.33 2.52 17.17
N PHE A 66 9.27 2.40 16.23
CA PHE A 66 9.25 1.36 15.20
C PHE A 66 9.37 -0.04 15.82
N TYR A 67 10.31 -0.26 16.75
CA TYR A 67 10.45 -1.56 17.42
C TYR A 67 9.24 -1.90 18.28
N LEU A 68 8.64 -0.92 18.97
CA LEU A 68 7.41 -1.11 19.71
C LEU A 68 6.25 -1.55 18.81
N LEU A 69 6.12 -0.94 17.62
CA LEU A 69 5.14 -1.33 16.61
C LEU A 69 5.42 -2.76 16.11
N LYS A 70 6.67 -3.06 15.77
CA LYS A 70 7.10 -4.38 15.27
C LYS A 70 6.86 -5.51 16.28
N ASN A 71 7.17 -5.29 17.55
CA ASN A 71 7.05 -6.31 18.59
C ASN A 71 5.61 -6.63 18.97
N LYS A 72 4.67 -5.74 18.64
CA LYS A 72 3.24 -5.90 18.95
C LYS A 72 2.40 -6.22 17.73
N VAL A 73 3.00 -6.35 16.55
CA VAL A 73 2.25 -6.46 15.30
C VAL A 73 1.40 -7.72 15.22
N ASP A 74 1.86 -8.84 15.78
CA ASP A 74 1.11 -10.10 15.72
C ASP A 74 -0.25 -10.04 16.44
N GLU A 75 -0.40 -9.14 17.41
CA GLU A 75 -1.65 -8.83 18.11
C GLU A 75 -2.37 -7.61 17.49
N GLY A 76 -1.78 -6.98 16.48
CA GLY A 76 -2.24 -5.76 15.86
C GLY A 76 -3.43 -5.96 14.93
N ASP A 77 -4.24 -4.92 14.79
CA ASP A 77 -5.35 -4.89 13.85
C ASP A 77 -4.88 -4.70 12.39
N ALA A 78 -5.82 -4.69 11.45
CA ALA A 78 -5.53 -4.47 10.04
C ALA A 78 -4.83 -3.13 9.79
N LYS A 79 -5.15 -2.08 10.56
CA LYS A 79 -4.51 -0.77 10.43
C LYS A 79 -3.05 -0.80 10.84
N THR A 80 -2.72 -1.53 11.90
CA THR A 80 -1.36 -1.71 12.41
C THR A 80 -0.49 -2.40 11.35
N HIS A 81 -1.02 -3.47 10.73
CA HIS A 81 -0.36 -4.16 9.63
C HIS A 81 -0.22 -3.25 8.41
N TYR A 82 -1.26 -2.49 8.05
CA TYR A 82 -1.20 -1.56 6.93
C TYR A 82 -0.18 -0.43 7.14
N LEU A 83 0.00 0.06 8.38
CA LEU A 83 1.05 1.02 8.70
C LEU A 83 2.44 0.44 8.42
N LEU A 84 2.71 -0.80 8.84
CA LEU A 84 3.98 -1.46 8.52
C LEU A 84 4.15 -1.67 7.01
N PHE A 85 3.09 -2.06 6.30
CA PHE A 85 3.11 -2.09 4.84
C PHE A 85 3.59 -0.76 4.27
N LEU A 86 3.05 0.37 4.70
CA LEU A 86 3.41 1.67 4.16
C LEU A 86 4.86 2.07 4.45
N LEU A 87 5.35 1.79 5.66
CA LEU A 87 6.74 2.07 6.03
C LEU A 87 7.72 1.29 5.13
N TYR A 88 7.50 -0.02 4.98
CA TYR A 88 8.31 -0.87 4.12
C TYR A 88 8.16 -0.53 2.65
N PHE A 89 6.93 -0.32 2.19
CA PHE A 89 6.64 -0.03 0.80
C PHE A 89 7.20 1.32 0.36
N ASP A 90 7.11 2.37 1.19
CA ASP A 90 7.68 3.68 0.87
C ASP A 90 9.21 3.64 0.74
N ASP A 91 9.86 2.78 1.52
CA ASP A 91 11.31 2.52 1.49
C ASP A 91 11.72 1.39 0.54
N SER A 92 10.89 1.09 -0.45
CA SER A 92 11.13 0.00 -1.42
C SER A 92 11.23 0.49 -2.87
N THR A 93 11.75 -0.37 -3.74
CA THR A 93 11.69 -0.19 -5.21
C THR A 93 10.26 -0.17 -5.77
N CYS A 94 9.27 -0.66 -5.03
CA CYS A 94 7.86 -0.66 -5.42
C CYS A 94 7.15 0.66 -5.10
N SER A 95 7.75 1.52 -4.27
CA SER A 95 7.24 2.86 -3.94
C SER A 95 6.93 3.67 -5.18
N GLU A 96 5.91 4.54 -5.10
CA GLU A 96 5.61 5.50 -6.16
C GLU A 96 6.78 6.43 -6.48
N LYS A 97 7.66 6.66 -5.50
CA LYS A 97 8.90 7.45 -5.59
C LYS A 97 10.01 6.78 -6.39
N SER A 98 9.91 5.47 -6.62
CA SER A 98 10.87 4.71 -7.41
C SER A 98 10.74 5.03 -8.90
N LEU A 99 11.86 4.97 -9.63
CA LEU A 99 11.87 5.16 -11.08
C LEU A 99 10.87 4.19 -11.73
N VAL A 100 10.09 4.68 -12.70
CA VAL A 100 8.90 4.01 -13.27
C VAL A 100 9.15 2.56 -13.71
N ASN A 101 10.40 2.23 -14.10
CA ASN A 101 10.77 0.92 -14.61
C ASN A 101 11.21 -0.10 -13.54
N LEU A 102 11.41 0.31 -12.28
CA LEU A 102 11.86 -0.59 -11.20
C LEU A 102 10.71 -1.13 -10.33
N LYS A 103 9.48 -0.60 -10.49
CA LYS A 103 8.31 -0.99 -9.66
C LYS A 103 7.90 -2.46 -9.79
N ARG A 104 8.36 -3.14 -10.84
CA ARG A 104 8.13 -4.57 -11.09
C ARG A 104 9.19 -5.47 -10.44
N ILE A 105 10.36 -4.94 -10.11
CA ILE A 105 11.45 -5.69 -9.48
C ILE A 105 11.36 -5.45 -7.98
N ALA A 106 10.70 -6.36 -7.27
CA ALA A 106 10.54 -6.29 -5.83
C ALA A 106 11.89 -6.47 -5.11
N ASP A 107 12.30 -5.47 -4.33
CA ASP A 107 13.36 -5.64 -3.34
C ASP A 107 12.80 -6.27 -2.04
N GLU A 108 13.68 -6.53 -1.08
CA GLU A 108 13.33 -7.11 0.22
C GLU A 108 12.22 -6.33 0.94
N ASN A 109 12.32 -5.00 0.96
CA ASN A 109 11.34 -4.13 1.61
C ASN A 109 9.97 -4.19 0.92
N CYS A 110 9.94 -4.26 -0.42
CA CYS A 110 8.70 -4.43 -1.16
C CYS A 110 7.99 -5.73 -0.76
N LEU A 111 8.73 -6.84 -0.72
CA LEU A 111 8.18 -8.15 -0.35
C LEU A 111 7.64 -8.14 1.09
N ILE A 112 8.41 -7.62 2.05
CA ILE A 112 7.95 -7.48 3.45
C ILE A 112 6.70 -6.59 3.53
N GLY A 113 6.67 -5.49 2.79
CA GLY A 113 5.50 -4.61 2.72
C GLY A 113 4.26 -5.37 2.21
N LEU A 114 4.40 -6.12 1.12
CA LEU A 114 3.32 -6.92 0.55
C LEU A 114 2.81 -8.01 1.51
N GLU A 115 3.68 -8.63 2.31
CA GLU A 115 3.26 -9.56 3.36
C GLU A 115 2.36 -8.87 4.38
N TYR A 116 2.75 -7.70 4.89
CA TYR A 116 1.94 -6.93 5.83
C TYR A 116 0.62 -6.45 5.22
N LEU A 117 0.61 -6.08 3.94
CA LEU A 117 -0.61 -5.71 3.21
C LEU A 117 -1.58 -6.89 3.11
N ASN A 118 -1.09 -8.07 2.77
CA ASN A 118 -1.89 -9.30 2.73
C ASN A 118 -2.43 -9.66 4.12
N LYS A 119 -1.60 -9.57 5.17
CA LYS A 119 -2.03 -9.78 6.55
C LYS A 119 -3.14 -8.81 6.96
N ALA A 120 -3.04 -7.53 6.60
CA ALA A 120 -4.08 -6.54 6.90
C ALA A 120 -5.44 -6.96 6.32
N VAL A 121 -5.48 -7.39 5.05
CA VAL A 121 -6.71 -7.85 4.38
C VAL A 121 -7.17 -9.23 4.87
N MET A 122 -6.27 -10.04 5.41
CA MET A 122 -6.63 -11.31 6.05
C MET A 122 -7.31 -11.08 7.40
N ILE A 123 -6.83 -10.11 8.19
CA ILE A 123 -7.39 -9.74 9.49
C ILE A 123 -8.74 -9.03 9.33
N ASP A 124 -8.83 -8.07 8.42
CA ASP A 124 -10.08 -7.42 8.05
C ASP A 124 -10.32 -7.56 6.54
N PRO A 125 -11.15 -8.54 6.14
CA PRO A 125 -11.53 -8.76 4.75
C PRO A 125 -12.22 -7.58 4.08
N ASN A 126 -12.71 -6.58 4.82
CA ASN A 126 -13.36 -5.39 4.27
C ASN A 126 -12.45 -4.15 4.36
N PHE A 127 -11.18 -4.33 4.70
CA PHE A 127 -10.23 -3.24 4.83
C PHE A 127 -9.95 -2.56 3.47
N GLN A 128 -10.70 -1.50 3.18
CA GLN A 128 -10.81 -0.90 1.85
C GLN A 128 -9.47 -0.44 1.28
N LEU A 129 -8.63 0.18 2.10
CA LEU A 129 -7.28 0.62 1.72
C LEU A 129 -6.41 -0.56 1.24
N GLY A 130 -6.46 -1.67 1.98
CA GLY A 130 -5.69 -2.86 1.66
C GLY A 130 -6.17 -3.52 0.38
N LEU A 131 -7.48 -3.67 0.23
CA LEU A 131 -8.10 -4.20 -0.99
C LEU A 131 -7.75 -3.35 -2.21
N TYR A 132 -7.80 -2.03 -2.09
CA TYR A 132 -7.49 -1.11 -3.18
C TYR A 132 -6.04 -1.28 -3.66
N ARG A 133 -5.08 -1.32 -2.73
CA ARG A 133 -3.66 -1.52 -3.06
C ARG A 133 -3.43 -2.90 -3.70
N LEU A 134 -3.98 -3.97 -3.14
CA LEU A 134 -3.84 -5.32 -3.72
C LEU A 134 -4.46 -5.41 -5.11
N ALA A 135 -5.64 -4.83 -5.33
CA ALA A 135 -6.28 -4.81 -6.64
C ALA A 135 -5.44 -4.05 -7.66
N TYR A 136 -4.91 -2.88 -7.28
CA TYR A 136 -4.04 -2.07 -8.12
C TYR A 136 -2.71 -2.77 -8.44
N PHE A 137 -2.08 -3.41 -7.46
CA PHE A 137 -0.79 -4.10 -7.62
C PHE A 137 -0.91 -5.31 -8.55
N ASN A 138 -1.95 -6.12 -8.40
CA ASN A 138 -2.21 -7.25 -9.30
C ASN A 138 -2.55 -6.78 -10.73
N ASN A 139 -3.16 -5.60 -10.90
CA ASN A 139 -3.45 -5.05 -12.23
C ASN A 139 -2.18 -4.55 -12.96
N HIS A 140 -1.27 -3.90 -12.22
CA HIS A 140 -0.12 -3.20 -12.83
C HIS A 140 1.23 -3.92 -12.65
N GLY A 141 1.25 -5.00 -11.89
CA GLY A 141 2.44 -5.78 -11.57
C GLY A 141 3.40 -5.05 -10.62
N VAL A 142 2.86 -4.45 -9.55
CA VAL A 142 3.67 -3.72 -8.57
C VAL A 142 4.13 -4.68 -7.48
N GLY A 143 5.41 -5.07 -7.54
CA GLY A 143 5.99 -6.07 -6.64
C GLY A 143 5.44 -7.50 -6.77
N VAL A 144 4.48 -7.71 -7.68
CA VAL A 144 3.85 -8.99 -8.01
C VAL A 144 3.74 -9.12 -9.53
N GLU A 145 3.54 -10.33 -10.03
CA GLU A 145 3.17 -10.52 -11.44
C GLU A 145 1.77 -9.94 -11.73
N ILE A 146 1.52 -9.57 -12.98
CA ILE A 146 0.18 -9.10 -13.38
C ILE A 146 -0.78 -10.30 -13.33
N ASP A 147 -1.81 -10.18 -12.49
CA ASP A 147 -2.90 -11.15 -12.35
C ASP A 147 -4.23 -10.41 -12.35
N LEU A 148 -4.86 -10.32 -13.52
CA LEU A 148 -6.12 -9.62 -13.69
C LEU A 148 -7.30 -10.35 -13.02
N GLU A 149 -7.24 -11.68 -12.89
CA GLU A 149 -8.26 -12.48 -12.21
C GLU A 149 -8.20 -12.27 -10.69
N GLN A 150 -7.00 -12.15 -10.13
CA GLN A 150 -6.84 -11.80 -8.73
C GLN A 150 -7.18 -10.32 -8.48
N SER A 151 -6.79 -9.42 -9.39
CA SER A 151 -7.16 -8.00 -9.32
C SER A 151 -8.67 -7.82 -9.28
N ILE A 152 -9.43 -8.47 -10.18
CA ILE A 152 -10.87 -8.31 -10.25
C ILE A 152 -11.58 -8.82 -8.99
N LYS A 153 -11.08 -9.89 -8.35
CA LYS A 153 -11.62 -10.37 -7.06
C LYS A 153 -11.51 -9.32 -5.96
N TYR A 154 -10.40 -8.60 -5.88
CA TYR A 154 -10.24 -7.52 -4.90
C TYR A 154 -11.12 -6.31 -5.24
N TRP A 155 -11.23 -5.94 -6.52
CA TRP A 155 -12.16 -4.89 -6.93
C TRP A 155 -13.61 -5.25 -6.61
N GLU A 156 -14.06 -6.46 -6.91
CA GLU A 156 -15.42 -6.90 -6.59
C GLU A 156 -15.69 -6.89 -5.09
N ARG A 157 -14.72 -7.26 -4.25
CA ARG A 157 -14.86 -7.10 -2.79
C ARG A 157 -15.04 -5.64 -2.36
N LEU A 158 -14.33 -4.70 -3.00
CA LEU A 158 -14.55 -3.26 -2.74
C LEU A 158 -15.91 -2.78 -3.25
N ILE A 159 -16.41 -3.34 -4.35
CA ILE A 159 -17.75 -3.06 -4.86
C ILE A 159 -18.82 -3.50 -3.87
N GLU A 160 -18.58 -4.46 -2.98
CA GLU A 160 -19.55 -4.80 -1.91
C GLU A 160 -19.58 -3.78 -0.75
N THR A 161 -18.65 -2.81 -0.74
CA THR A 161 -18.56 -1.78 0.29
C THR A 161 -19.29 -0.48 -0.12
N LYS A 162 -19.11 0.61 0.64
CA LYS A 162 -19.69 1.94 0.37
C LYS A 162 -18.62 3.02 0.32
N GLY A 163 -18.97 4.17 -0.25
CA GLY A 163 -18.12 5.36 -0.25
C GLY A 163 -17.10 5.38 -1.38
N TYR A 164 -16.04 6.16 -1.19
CA TYR A 164 -15.09 6.50 -2.24
C TYR A 164 -14.45 5.29 -2.94
N TYR A 165 -13.95 4.30 -2.17
CA TYR A 165 -13.30 3.12 -2.74
C TYR A 165 -14.25 2.23 -3.55
N ARG A 166 -15.54 2.24 -3.26
CA ARG A 166 -16.55 1.55 -4.07
C ARG A 166 -16.63 2.15 -5.47
N LEU A 167 -16.69 3.49 -5.57
CA LEU A 167 -16.77 4.18 -6.86
C LEU A 167 -15.51 3.95 -7.69
N LEU A 168 -14.33 4.02 -7.07
CA LEU A 168 -13.07 3.66 -7.73
C LEU A 168 -13.05 2.22 -8.22
N ALA A 169 -13.54 1.27 -7.42
CA ALA A 169 -13.57 -0.13 -7.77
C ALA A 169 -14.53 -0.42 -8.92
N LEU A 170 -15.72 0.19 -8.93
CA LEU A 170 -16.67 0.09 -10.05
C LEU A 170 -16.06 0.61 -11.36
N GLU A 171 -15.35 1.75 -11.32
CA GLU A 171 -14.67 2.29 -12.49
C GLU A 171 -13.56 1.33 -12.98
N ALA A 172 -12.66 0.93 -12.08
CA ALA A 172 -11.52 0.08 -12.42
C ALA A 172 -11.95 -1.30 -12.94
N ALA A 173 -12.91 -1.93 -12.27
CA ALA A 173 -13.46 -3.22 -12.68
C ALA A 173 -14.16 -3.13 -14.05
N SER A 174 -14.88 -2.04 -14.33
CA SER A 174 -15.47 -1.81 -15.64
C SER A 174 -14.40 -1.79 -16.74
N GLU A 175 -13.30 -1.08 -16.55
CA GLU A 175 -12.23 -1.00 -17.56
C GLU A 175 -11.60 -2.38 -17.83
N ILE A 176 -11.35 -3.16 -16.77
CA ILE A 176 -10.83 -4.54 -16.89
C ILE A 176 -11.82 -5.42 -17.64
N TYR A 177 -13.10 -5.40 -17.25
CA TYR A 177 -14.13 -6.16 -17.93
C TYR A 177 -14.28 -5.79 -19.41
N PHE A 178 -14.18 -4.49 -19.73
CA PHE A 178 -14.35 -4.00 -21.09
C PHE A 178 -13.17 -4.35 -21.99
N TYR A 179 -11.94 -4.05 -21.56
CA TYR A 179 -10.75 -4.19 -22.41
C TYR A 179 -10.13 -5.57 -22.31
N GLU A 180 -9.97 -6.11 -21.10
CA GLU A 180 -9.17 -7.32 -20.89
C GLU A 180 -10.04 -8.58 -21.03
N PHE A 181 -11.24 -8.58 -20.46
CA PHE A 181 -12.10 -9.76 -20.46
C PHE A 181 -13.18 -9.74 -21.55
N GLY A 182 -13.39 -8.61 -22.22
CA GLY A 182 -14.42 -8.46 -23.25
C GLY A 182 -15.86 -8.64 -22.77
N LYS A 183 -16.12 -8.53 -21.46
CA LYS A 183 -17.45 -8.59 -20.85
C LYS A 183 -18.10 -7.20 -20.89
N ILE A 184 -18.48 -6.76 -22.09
CA ILE A 184 -18.95 -5.40 -22.38
C ILE A 184 -20.20 -5.01 -21.55
N ASP A 185 -21.17 -5.91 -21.43
CA ASP A 185 -22.42 -5.62 -20.69
C ASP A 185 -22.15 -5.40 -19.20
N LYS A 186 -21.31 -6.27 -18.59
CA LYS A 186 -20.91 -6.15 -17.19
C LYS A 186 -20.12 -4.85 -16.93
N ALA A 187 -19.25 -4.48 -17.86
CA ALA A 187 -18.53 -3.20 -17.76
C ALA A 187 -19.50 -2.00 -17.77
N LYS A 188 -20.49 -2.01 -18.67
CA LYS A 188 -21.52 -0.95 -18.73
C LYS A 188 -22.37 -0.90 -17.46
N GLU A 189 -22.74 -2.07 -16.93
CA GLU A 189 -23.50 -2.19 -15.67
C GLU A 189 -22.74 -1.50 -14.53
N TYR A 190 -21.45 -1.79 -14.36
CA TYR A 190 -20.64 -1.19 -13.30
C TYR A 190 -20.47 0.32 -13.45
N LEU A 191 -20.26 0.82 -14.68
CA LEU A 191 -20.27 2.27 -14.92
C LEU A 191 -21.62 2.90 -14.61
N THR A 192 -22.72 2.22 -14.92
CA THR A 192 -24.07 2.72 -14.65
C THR A 192 -24.32 2.83 -13.15
N ILE A 193 -23.95 1.81 -12.37
CA ILE A 193 -24.03 1.85 -10.90
C ILE A 193 -23.19 3.00 -10.36
N CYS A 194 -21.92 3.10 -10.78
CA CYS A 194 -21.02 4.16 -10.34
C CYS A 194 -21.54 5.57 -10.68
N ALA A 195 -22.07 5.77 -11.88
CA ALA A 195 -22.62 7.04 -12.33
C ALA A 195 -23.87 7.44 -11.52
N ASN A 196 -24.75 6.47 -11.23
CA ASN A 196 -25.96 6.67 -10.42
C ASN A 196 -25.65 6.99 -8.96
N GLU A 197 -24.53 6.48 -8.44
CA GLU A 197 -24.02 6.80 -7.10
C GLU A 197 -23.21 8.11 -7.05
N GLY A 198 -23.15 8.87 -8.15
CA GLY A 198 -22.52 10.19 -8.22
C GLY A 198 -21.06 10.20 -8.66
N GLY A 199 -20.53 9.08 -9.19
CA GLY A 199 -19.18 9.03 -9.74
C GLY A 199 -19.06 9.84 -11.04
N GLU A 200 -18.48 11.03 -10.97
CA GLU A 200 -18.35 11.96 -12.11
C GLU A 200 -17.57 11.35 -13.29
N ILE A 201 -16.47 10.64 -13.01
CA ILE A 201 -15.67 9.95 -14.03
C ILE A 201 -16.51 8.87 -14.73
N CYS A 202 -17.35 8.16 -13.98
CA CYS A 202 -18.24 7.14 -14.52
C CYS A 202 -19.36 7.76 -15.37
N GLN A 203 -19.93 8.89 -14.94
CA GLN A 203 -20.91 9.65 -15.73
C GLN A 203 -20.31 10.10 -17.06
N PHE A 204 -19.08 10.64 -17.04
CA PHE A 204 -18.36 11.02 -18.25
C PHE A 204 -18.15 9.83 -19.19
N LYS A 205 -17.62 8.71 -18.68
CA LYS A 205 -17.37 7.50 -19.48
C LYS A 205 -18.65 6.88 -20.03
N LEU A 206 -19.75 6.93 -19.27
CA LEU A 206 -21.05 6.41 -19.70
C LEU A 206 -21.69 7.32 -20.76
N GLY A 207 -21.50 8.64 -20.66
CA GLY A 207 -21.93 9.60 -21.67
C GLY A 207 -21.21 9.43 -23.02
N ASP A 208 -19.97 8.93 -23.01
CA ASP A 208 -19.16 8.64 -24.20
C ASP A 208 -19.15 7.15 -24.60
N TRP A 209 -20.10 6.36 -24.09
CA TRP A 209 -20.07 4.89 -24.20
C TRP A 209 -20.05 4.38 -25.65
N ASP A 210 -20.84 4.97 -26.54
CA ASP A 210 -20.91 4.53 -27.93
C ASP A 210 -19.60 4.78 -28.69
N ASN A 211 -18.93 5.91 -28.40
CA ASN A 211 -17.59 6.17 -28.92
C ASN A 211 -16.56 5.20 -28.34
N LYS A 212 -16.65 4.89 -27.03
CA LYS A 212 -15.78 3.89 -26.38
C LYS A 212 -15.91 2.52 -27.06
N ILE A 213 -17.13 2.07 -27.37
CA ILE A 213 -17.38 0.84 -28.14
C ILE A 213 -16.73 0.93 -29.53
N LYS A 214 -16.98 2.02 -30.26
CA LYS A 214 -16.45 2.23 -31.61
C LYS A 214 -14.92 2.18 -31.65
N LEU A 215 -14.26 2.74 -30.64
CA LEU A 215 -12.79 2.82 -30.56
C LEU A 215 -12.13 1.56 -29.99
N ARG A 216 -12.90 0.67 -29.33
CA ARG A 216 -12.38 -0.52 -28.65
C ARG A 216 -11.45 -1.37 -29.55
N PRO A 217 -11.79 -1.73 -30.80
CA PRO A 217 -10.93 -2.57 -31.63
C PRO A 217 -9.54 -1.97 -31.85
N TYR A 218 -9.47 -0.65 -32.09
CA TYR A 218 -8.22 0.07 -32.32
C TYR A 218 -7.34 0.13 -31.07
N ILE A 219 -7.96 0.28 -29.90
CA ILE A 219 -7.25 0.28 -28.61
C ILE A 219 -6.66 -1.10 -28.34
N LEU A 220 -7.42 -2.17 -28.59
CA LEU A 220 -6.93 -3.54 -28.42
C LEU A 220 -5.76 -3.85 -29.36
N GLU A 221 -5.86 -3.43 -30.62
CA GLU A 221 -4.77 -3.58 -31.59
C GLU A 221 -3.50 -2.82 -31.16
N ALA A 222 -3.66 -1.60 -30.64
CA ALA A 222 -2.55 -0.82 -30.11
C ALA A 222 -1.88 -1.49 -28.91
N LYS A 223 -2.66 -2.06 -27.99
CA LYS A 223 -2.15 -2.84 -26.85
C LYS A 223 -1.36 -4.06 -27.30
N GLN A 224 -1.88 -4.80 -28.29
CA GLN A 224 -1.19 -5.97 -28.84
C GLN A 224 0.16 -5.58 -29.44
N ARG A 225 0.22 -4.49 -30.23
CA ARG A 225 1.48 -4.00 -30.79
C ARG A 225 2.50 -3.58 -29.73
N ALA A 226 2.06 -2.98 -28.63
CA ALA A 226 2.93 -2.57 -27.53
C ALA A 226 3.53 -3.76 -26.76
N ASN A 227 2.84 -4.89 -26.73
CA ASN A 227 3.26 -6.10 -26.01
C ASN A 227 4.04 -7.09 -26.89
N SER A 228 4.04 -6.91 -28.21
CA SER A 228 4.86 -7.72 -29.13
C SER A 228 6.33 -7.33 -28.99
N PRO A 229 7.27 -8.29 -28.84
CA PRO A 229 8.69 -7.98 -28.92
C PRO A 229 8.98 -7.38 -30.29
N SER A 230 9.68 -6.25 -30.31
CA SER A 230 10.15 -5.62 -31.54
C SER A 230 11.01 -6.65 -32.30
N THR A 231 10.49 -7.10 -33.46
CA THR A 231 11.21 -7.93 -34.42
C THR A 231 12.45 -7.23 -34.95
#